data_AF-A0A9F2QYL2-F1
#
_entry.id   AF-A0A9F2QYL2-F1
#
_cell.length_a   1.000
_cell.length_b   1.000
_cell.length_c   1.000
_cell.angle_alpha   90.00
_cell.angle_beta   90.00
_cell.angle_gamma   90.00
#
_symmetry.space_group_name_H-M   'P 1'
#
loop_
_entity.id
_entity.type
_entity.pdbx_description
1 polymer ?
#
loop_
_entity_poly.entity_id
_entity_poly.type
_entity_poly.pdbx_seq_one_letter_code
_entity_poly.pdbx_strand_id
1 'polypeptide(L)'
;MAGKEFLDLPVEKKFNNAGRVPAAVWEKKFEKLAPKDQNLFQNGGFALALNSSLCALISNNSIRNVLNVTQSRYSTAASMFLLPFISTTVAYEATVKSSLMAGNLNCEICALIRGGLVGAVIGYFYPIILALPLNALLATRFSTSPMPSKENALRFWTSLSKPIFRKTRLAAFIQVALGAYLGSKHHEIYLKMLRIPEPGRDPEKLEE
;
A
#
# COMPACT_ATOMS: atom_id res chain seq x y z
N MET A 1 -12.49 -25.29 -26.56
CA MET A 1 -11.52 -24.32 -25.96
C MET A 1 -11.44 -22.98 -26.73
N ALA A 2 -12.40 -22.64 -27.60
CA ALA A 2 -12.34 -21.43 -28.45
C ALA A 2 -13.09 -20.18 -27.90
N GLY A 3 -13.62 -20.25 -26.66
CA GLY A 3 -14.47 -19.19 -26.10
C GLY A 3 -13.75 -18.09 -25.32
N LYS A 4 -12.47 -18.26 -24.96
CA LYS A 4 -11.71 -17.24 -24.21
C LYS A 4 -11.09 -16.18 -25.14
N GLU A 5 -10.50 -16.60 -26.27
CA GLU A 5 -9.80 -15.68 -27.17
C GLU A 5 -10.69 -14.58 -27.79
N PHE A 6 -11.97 -14.88 -28.07
CA PHE A 6 -12.89 -13.89 -28.65
C PHE A 6 -13.41 -12.86 -27.63
N LEU A 7 -13.41 -13.21 -26.32
CA LEU A 7 -13.75 -12.30 -25.23
C LEU A 7 -12.55 -11.46 -24.77
N ASP A 8 -11.34 -11.96 -24.97
CA ASP A 8 -10.11 -11.28 -24.57
C ASP A 8 -9.76 -10.11 -25.53
N LEU A 9 -9.98 -10.25 -26.84
CA LEU A 9 -9.78 -9.18 -27.85
C LEU A 9 -10.53 -7.85 -27.57
N PRO A 10 -11.85 -7.83 -27.25
CA PRO A 10 -12.55 -6.60 -26.92
C PRO A 10 -12.12 -6.02 -25.57
N VAL A 11 -11.67 -6.86 -24.64
CA VAL A 11 -11.14 -6.42 -23.34
C VAL A 11 -9.76 -5.78 -23.50
N GLU A 12 -8.89 -6.35 -24.32
CA GLU A 12 -7.56 -5.83 -24.66
C GLU A 12 -7.64 -4.46 -25.36
N LYS A 13 -8.57 -4.29 -26.31
CA LYS A 13 -8.88 -2.97 -26.88
C LYS A 13 -9.39 -1.96 -25.84
N LYS A 14 -10.17 -2.41 -24.85
CA LYS A 14 -10.65 -1.53 -23.76
C LYS A 14 -9.51 -1.12 -22.83
N PHE A 15 -8.56 -2.00 -22.54
CA PHE A 15 -7.36 -1.67 -21.76
C PHE A 15 -6.50 -0.60 -22.45
N ASN A 16 -6.21 -0.75 -23.74
CA ASN A 16 -5.42 0.22 -24.49
C ASN A 16 -6.09 1.61 -24.61
N ASN A 17 -7.42 1.66 -24.49
CA ASN A 17 -8.19 2.90 -24.50
C ASN A 17 -8.53 3.42 -23.09
N ALA A 18 -8.26 2.66 -22.03
CA ALA A 18 -8.63 3.03 -20.66
C ALA A 18 -7.98 4.34 -20.21
N GLY A 19 -6.73 4.58 -20.62
CA GLY A 19 -6.02 5.84 -20.36
C GLY A 19 -6.64 7.07 -21.05
N ARG A 20 -7.60 6.90 -21.97
CA ARG A 20 -8.33 7.98 -22.63
C ARG A 20 -9.73 8.22 -22.05
N VAL A 21 -10.17 7.40 -21.10
CA VAL A 21 -11.51 7.51 -20.50
C VAL A 21 -11.50 8.65 -19.47
N PRO A 22 -12.38 9.67 -19.61
CA PRO A 22 -12.47 10.76 -18.65
C PRO A 22 -12.82 10.29 -17.23
N ALA A 23 -12.31 10.97 -16.21
CA ALA A 23 -12.59 10.64 -14.80
C ALA A 23 -14.11 10.54 -14.49
N ALA A 24 -14.92 11.43 -15.05
CA ALA A 24 -16.38 11.40 -14.89
C ALA A 24 -17.05 10.12 -15.41
N VAL A 25 -16.46 9.46 -16.42
CA VAL A 25 -16.96 8.17 -16.92
C VAL A 25 -16.60 7.05 -15.95
N TRP A 26 -15.43 7.11 -15.34
CA TRP A 26 -15.03 6.17 -14.30
C TRP A 26 -15.90 6.25 -13.06
N GLU A 27 -16.28 7.46 -12.63
CA GLU A 27 -17.20 7.67 -11.50
C GLU A 27 -18.56 7.01 -11.75
N LYS A 28 -19.16 7.24 -12.92
CA LYS A 28 -20.43 6.60 -13.29
C LYS A 28 -20.35 5.07 -13.35
N LYS A 29 -19.20 4.52 -13.77
CA LYS A 29 -18.96 3.07 -13.77
C LYS A 29 -18.75 2.54 -12.36
N PHE A 30 -18.11 3.32 -11.50
CA PHE A 30 -17.90 3.00 -10.09
C PHE A 30 -19.21 2.94 -9.32
N GLU A 31 -20.12 3.90 -9.54
CA GLU A 31 -21.46 3.92 -8.92
C GLU A 31 -22.31 2.68 -9.28
N LYS A 32 -22.09 2.10 -10.45
CA LYS A 32 -22.77 0.88 -10.92
C LYS A 32 -22.21 -0.41 -10.32
N LEU A 33 -21.08 -0.37 -9.60
CA LEU A 33 -20.51 -1.55 -8.93
C LEU A 33 -21.36 -1.97 -7.72
N ALA A 34 -21.21 -3.23 -7.30
CA ALA A 34 -21.79 -3.68 -6.05
C ALA A 34 -21.21 -2.89 -4.85
N PRO A 35 -22.00 -2.59 -3.80
CA PRO A 35 -21.53 -1.80 -2.65
C PRO A 35 -20.29 -2.38 -1.95
N LYS A 36 -20.14 -3.71 -1.96
CA LYS A 36 -18.96 -4.38 -1.40
C LYS A 36 -17.68 -4.06 -2.18
N ASP A 37 -17.78 -4.03 -3.51
CA ASP A 37 -16.66 -3.72 -4.41
C ASP A 37 -16.30 -2.24 -4.29
N GLN A 38 -17.30 -1.35 -4.20
CA GLN A 38 -17.08 0.09 -3.95
C GLN A 38 -16.32 0.32 -2.64
N ASN A 39 -16.81 -0.27 -1.56
CA ASN A 39 -16.20 -0.13 -0.24
C ASN A 39 -14.77 -0.69 -0.21
N LEU A 40 -14.51 -1.84 -0.84
CA LEU A 40 -13.17 -2.43 -0.91
C LEU A 40 -12.21 -1.56 -1.74
N PHE A 41 -12.67 -0.97 -2.83
CA PHE A 41 -11.85 -0.11 -3.70
C PHE A 41 -11.50 1.23 -3.04
N GLN A 42 -12.44 1.83 -2.30
CA GLN A 42 -12.23 3.06 -1.56
C GLN A 42 -11.38 2.84 -0.30
N ASN A 43 -11.78 1.88 0.55
CA ASN A 43 -11.24 1.76 1.90
C ASN A 43 -10.15 0.69 2.05
N GLY A 44 -9.94 -0.17 1.04
CA GLY A 44 -8.95 -1.24 1.12
C GLY A 44 -7.53 -0.76 1.40
N GLY A 45 -7.13 0.37 0.79
CA GLY A 45 -5.82 0.99 1.05
C GLY A 45 -5.62 1.43 2.50
N PHE A 46 -6.69 1.84 3.19
CA PHE A 46 -6.60 2.24 4.60
C PHE A 46 -6.32 1.06 5.53
N ALA A 47 -6.82 -0.13 5.22
CA ALA A 47 -6.48 -1.33 5.99
C ALA A 47 -4.98 -1.62 5.95
N LEU A 48 -4.37 -1.48 4.76
CA LEU A 48 -2.92 -1.61 4.58
C LEU A 48 -2.14 -0.54 5.34
N ALA A 49 -2.62 0.71 5.29
CA ALA A 49 -2.02 1.85 5.98
C ALA A 49 -2.11 1.73 7.52
N LEU A 50 -3.24 1.28 8.05
CA LEU A 50 -3.41 1.05 9.49
C LEU A 50 -2.41 0.02 10.01
N ASN A 51 -2.26 -1.11 9.31
CA ASN A 51 -1.31 -2.14 9.73
C ASN A 51 0.16 -1.65 9.65
N SER A 52 0.48 -0.82 8.65
CA SER A 52 1.78 -0.13 8.56
C SER A 52 2.05 0.77 9.77
N SER A 53 1.09 1.58 10.17
CA SER A 53 1.18 2.44 11.36
C SER A 53 1.32 1.65 12.66
N LEU A 54 0.63 0.51 12.80
CA LEU A 54 0.79 -0.37 13.95
C LEU A 54 2.21 -0.97 14.00
N CYS A 55 2.73 -1.42 12.84
CA CYS A 55 4.12 -1.89 12.74
C CYS A 55 5.12 -0.81 13.16
N ALA A 56 4.88 0.43 12.75
CA ALA A 56 5.70 1.58 13.10
C ALA A 56 5.69 1.85 14.61
N LEU A 57 4.52 1.82 15.24
CA LEU A 57 4.37 2.01 16.69
C LEU A 57 5.09 0.92 17.48
N ILE A 58 4.93 -0.35 17.09
CA ILE A 58 5.61 -1.49 17.72
C ILE A 58 7.13 -1.34 17.61
N SER A 59 7.61 -0.96 16.43
CA SER A 59 9.03 -0.78 16.15
C SER A 59 9.60 0.40 16.92
N ASN A 60 8.89 1.53 16.94
CA ASN A 60 9.24 2.70 17.74
C ASN A 60 9.35 2.35 19.23
N ASN A 61 8.35 1.68 19.79
CA ASN A 61 8.39 1.27 21.20
C ASN A 61 9.57 0.33 21.49
N SER A 62 9.85 -0.61 20.58
CA SER A 62 10.97 -1.54 20.72
C SER A 62 12.33 -0.83 20.71
N ILE A 63 12.53 0.12 19.79
CA ILE A 63 13.78 0.89 19.71
C ILE A 63 13.95 1.80 20.93
N ARG A 64 12.87 2.46 21.37
CA ARG A 64 12.86 3.29 22.58
C ARG A 64 13.29 2.51 23.81
N ASN A 65 12.81 1.28 23.96
CA ASN A 65 13.19 0.41 25.07
C ASN A 65 14.67 0.02 25.00
N VAL A 66 15.22 -0.23 23.82
CA VAL A 66 16.65 -0.57 23.66
C VAL A 66 17.54 0.66 23.94
N LEU A 67 17.12 1.86 23.53
CA LEU A 67 17.88 3.10 23.69
C LEU A 67 17.55 3.88 24.98
N ASN A 68 16.73 3.33 25.87
CA ASN A 68 16.28 3.98 27.11
C ASN A 68 15.65 5.38 26.92
N VAL A 69 14.97 5.61 25.79
CA VAL A 69 14.34 6.89 25.48
C VAL A 69 12.95 6.96 26.12
N THR A 70 12.76 7.87 27.07
CA THR A 70 11.47 8.08 27.77
C THR A 70 10.76 9.37 27.37
N GLN A 71 11.48 10.31 26.74
CA GLN A 71 11.04 11.65 26.36
C GLN A 71 10.22 11.60 25.06
N SER A 72 9.31 12.56 24.87
CA SER A 72 8.52 12.74 23.64
C SER A 72 7.74 11.50 23.17
N ARG A 73 7.23 10.68 24.10
CA ARG A 73 6.46 9.45 23.77
C ARG A 73 5.27 9.73 22.85
N TYR A 74 4.42 10.68 23.23
CA TYR A 74 3.21 10.99 22.47
C TYR A 74 3.52 11.61 21.11
N SER A 75 4.48 12.54 21.04
CA SER A 75 4.88 13.17 19.78
C SER A 75 5.47 12.14 18.80
N THR A 76 6.39 11.28 19.25
CA THR A 76 6.94 10.23 18.39
C THR A 76 5.89 9.19 18.01
N ALA A 77 4.99 8.80 18.91
CA ALA A 77 3.89 7.89 18.59
C ALA A 77 2.96 8.49 17.52
N ALA A 78 2.59 9.77 17.65
CA ALA A 78 1.78 10.47 16.67
C ALA A 78 2.47 10.50 15.29
N SER A 79 3.75 10.87 15.22
CA SER A 79 4.50 10.86 13.95
C SER A 79 4.65 9.47 13.36
N MET A 80 4.91 8.45 14.19
CA MET A 80 5.03 7.05 13.77
C MET A 80 3.68 6.45 13.36
N PHE A 81 2.56 7.02 13.80
CA PHE A 81 1.26 6.62 13.28
C PHE A 81 0.95 7.33 11.97
N LEU A 82 1.02 8.67 11.96
CA LEU A 82 0.56 9.51 10.85
C LEU A 82 1.43 9.38 9.60
N LEU A 83 2.76 9.42 9.74
CA LEU A 83 3.65 9.42 8.57
C LEU A 83 3.54 8.09 7.80
N PRO A 84 3.63 6.90 8.44
CA PRO A 84 3.42 5.64 7.76
C PRO A 84 2.00 5.46 7.21
N PHE A 85 0.98 5.97 7.92
CA PHE A 85 -0.40 5.89 7.46
C PHE A 85 -0.57 6.61 6.12
N ILE A 86 -0.15 7.88 6.09
CA ILE A 86 -0.29 8.74 4.93
C ILE A 86 0.62 8.22 3.80
N SER A 87 1.88 7.89 4.10
CA SER A 87 2.81 7.41 3.07
C SER A 87 2.34 6.13 2.41
N THR A 88 1.82 5.16 3.19
CA THR A 88 1.29 3.90 2.67
C THR A 88 0.04 4.13 1.83
N THR A 89 -0.87 4.99 2.30
CA THR A 89 -2.10 5.34 1.57
C THR A 89 -1.77 5.98 0.22
N VAL A 90 -0.93 7.01 0.22
CA VAL A 90 -0.56 7.75 -1.00
C VAL A 90 0.24 6.87 -1.96
N ALA A 91 1.20 6.09 -1.46
CA ALA A 91 1.98 5.19 -2.29
C ALA A 91 1.09 4.11 -2.93
N TYR A 92 0.16 3.53 -2.18
CA TYR A 92 -0.77 2.54 -2.70
C TYR A 92 -1.70 3.14 -3.76
N GLU A 93 -2.26 4.32 -3.49
CA GLU A 93 -3.10 5.04 -4.44
C GLU A 93 -2.35 5.29 -5.76
N ALA A 94 -1.16 5.90 -5.70
CA ALA A 94 -0.40 6.29 -6.89
C ALA A 94 0.10 5.08 -7.71
N THR A 95 0.62 4.06 -7.04
CA THR A 95 1.33 2.96 -7.72
C THR A 95 0.43 1.78 -8.13
N VAL A 96 -0.71 1.62 -7.46
CA VAL A 96 -1.67 0.55 -7.73
C VAL A 96 -2.95 1.12 -8.33
N LYS A 97 -3.72 1.92 -7.58
CA LYS A 97 -5.06 2.38 -8.03
C LYS A 97 -5.00 3.32 -9.23
N SER A 98 -4.21 4.40 -9.15
CA SER A 98 -4.06 5.33 -10.27
C SER A 98 -3.45 4.64 -11.50
N SER A 99 -2.52 3.70 -11.30
CA SER A 99 -1.93 2.91 -12.38
C SER A 99 -2.92 1.95 -13.04
N LEU A 100 -3.85 1.36 -12.28
CA LEU A 100 -4.98 0.58 -12.80
C LEU A 100 -5.90 1.47 -13.63
N MET A 101 -6.34 2.60 -13.07
CA MET A 101 -7.27 3.51 -13.75
C MET A 101 -6.68 4.12 -15.03
N ALA A 102 -5.37 4.37 -15.05
CA ALA A 102 -4.65 4.83 -16.23
C ALA A 102 -4.46 3.76 -17.32
N GLY A 103 -4.78 2.49 -17.06
CA GLY A 103 -4.53 1.38 -17.99
C GLY A 103 -3.06 0.99 -18.13
N ASN A 104 -2.21 1.39 -17.17
CA ASN A 104 -0.78 1.05 -17.12
C ASN A 104 -0.51 -0.28 -16.38
N LEU A 105 -1.56 -0.89 -15.80
CA LEU A 105 -1.45 -2.10 -14.97
C LEU A 105 -2.50 -3.14 -15.39
N ASN A 106 -2.29 -3.72 -16.57
CA ASN A 106 -3.29 -4.58 -17.23
C ASN A 106 -3.17 -6.07 -16.89
N CYS A 107 -2.19 -6.45 -16.06
CA CYS A 107 -1.93 -7.83 -15.71
C CYS A 107 -2.20 -8.08 -14.22
N GLU A 108 -2.94 -9.15 -13.90
CA GLU A 108 -3.33 -9.49 -12.52
C GLU A 108 -2.09 -9.70 -11.63
N ILE A 109 -1.11 -10.46 -12.13
CA ILE A 109 0.15 -10.73 -11.43
C ILE A 109 0.92 -9.42 -11.17
N CYS A 110 0.87 -8.46 -12.10
CA CYS A 110 1.54 -7.17 -11.97
C CYS A 110 0.90 -6.35 -10.83
N ALA A 111 -0.44 -6.34 -10.75
CA ALA A 111 -1.17 -5.69 -9.67
C ALA A 111 -0.91 -6.34 -8.32
N LEU A 112 -0.90 -7.68 -8.28
CA LEU A 112 -0.55 -8.46 -7.10
C LEU A 112 0.87 -8.15 -6.62
N ILE A 113 1.87 -8.21 -7.50
CA ILE A 113 3.27 -7.94 -7.16
C ILE A 113 3.44 -6.49 -6.72
N ARG A 114 2.86 -5.51 -7.42
CA ARG A 114 2.95 -4.10 -7.02
C ARG A 114 2.32 -3.85 -5.66
N GLY A 115 1.12 -4.38 -5.42
CA GLY A 115 0.45 -4.26 -4.13
C GLY A 115 1.27 -4.88 -2.99
N GLY A 116 1.83 -6.07 -3.21
CA GLY A 116 2.73 -6.75 -2.27
C GLY A 116 4.02 -5.96 -2.02
N LEU A 117 4.62 -5.36 -3.05
CA LEU A 117 5.82 -4.52 -2.94
C LEU A 117 5.55 -3.24 -2.15
N VAL A 118 4.41 -2.58 -2.37
CA VAL A 118 3.99 -1.43 -1.55
C VAL A 118 3.85 -1.84 -0.09
N GLY A 119 3.20 -2.99 0.16
CA GLY A 119 3.11 -3.57 1.49
C GLY A 119 4.48 -3.82 2.13
N ALA A 120 5.39 -4.48 1.43
CA ALA A 120 6.73 -4.79 1.93
C ALA A 120 7.55 -3.51 2.20
N VAL A 121 7.73 -2.67 1.18
CA VAL A 121 8.70 -1.59 1.20
C VAL A 121 8.14 -0.40 1.98
N ILE A 122 6.96 0.08 1.61
CA ILE A 122 6.36 1.27 2.20
C ILE A 122 5.63 0.92 3.50
N GLY A 123 4.95 -0.22 3.51
CA GLY A 123 4.12 -0.66 4.64
C GLY A 123 4.89 -1.31 5.80
N TYR A 124 6.10 -1.83 5.57
CA TYR A 124 6.85 -2.56 6.61
C TYR A 124 8.29 -2.08 6.80
N PHE A 125 9.10 -2.01 5.74
CA PHE A 125 10.50 -1.59 5.87
C PHE A 125 10.64 -0.10 6.17
N TYR A 126 9.94 0.76 5.43
CA TYR A 126 10.01 2.21 5.59
C TYR A 126 9.73 2.67 7.04
N PRO A 127 8.66 2.22 7.72
CA PRO A 127 8.37 2.68 9.08
C PRO A 127 9.40 2.20 10.12
N ILE A 128 9.96 0.99 9.93
CA ILE A 128 11.04 0.48 10.80
C ILE A 128 12.30 1.33 10.63
N ILE A 129 12.68 1.58 9.37
CA ILE A 129 13.86 2.39 9.04
C ILE A 129 13.68 3.81 9.56
N LEU A 130 12.49 4.39 9.46
CA LEU A 130 12.17 5.73 9.94
C LEU A 130 12.28 5.85 11.47
N ALA A 131 11.94 4.80 12.21
CA ALA A 131 12.01 4.80 13.67
C ALA A 131 13.47 4.79 14.20
N LEU A 132 14.44 4.28 13.44
CA LEU A 132 15.85 4.23 13.84
C LEU A 132 16.47 5.63 14.03
N PRO A 133 16.56 6.51 13.01
CA PRO A 133 17.17 7.83 13.15
C PRO A 133 16.38 8.72 14.12
N LEU A 134 15.05 8.59 14.17
CA LEU A 134 14.22 9.36 15.09
C LEU A 134 14.60 9.08 16.55
N ASN A 135 14.73 7.80 16.93
CA ASN A 135 15.09 7.43 18.29
C ASN A 135 16.58 7.62 18.57
N ALA A 136 17.45 7.46 17.57
CA ALA A 136 18.86 7.81 17.66
C ALA A 136 19.04 9.29 18.03
N LEU A 137 18.33 10.18 17.33
CA LEU A 137 18.38 11.61 17.56
C LEU A 137 17.93 11.98 18.97
N LEU A 138 16.82 11.39 19.45
CA LEU A 138 16.34 11.60 20.81
C LEU A 138 17.35 11.08 21.84
N ALA A 139 17.94 9.92 21.60
CA ALA A 139 18.90 9.35 22.52
C ALA A 139 20.18 10.20 22.63
N THR A 140 20.66 10.77 21.52
CA THR A 140 21.74 11.76 21.51
C THR A 140 21.34 13.06 22.20
N ARG A 141 20.16 13.59 21.91
CA ARG A 141 19.69 14.87 22.46
C ARG A 141 19.52 14.85 23.98
N PHE A 142 19.05 13.72 24.51
CA PHE A 142 18.78 13.55 25.94
C PHE A 142 19.85 12.70 26.65
N SER A 143 20.96 12.37 25.98
CA SER A 143 22.07 11.57 26.52
C SER A 143 21.62 10.28 27.21
N THR A 144 20.61 9.59 26.65
CA THR A 144 19.99 8.41 27.31
C THR A 144 20.73 7.10 27.02
N SER A 145 21.50 7.05 25.92
CA SER A 145 22.33 5.90 25.55
C SER A 145 23.57 6.36 24.78
N PRO A 146 24.74 5.73 25.00
CA PRO A 146 25.93 6.01 24.19
C PRO A 146 25.67 5.61 22.73
N MET A 147 25.97 6.53 21.81
CA MET A 147 25.88 6.29 20.37
C MET A 147 27.14 5.59 19.85
N PRO A 148 27.03 4.78 18.79
CA PRO A 148 28.18 4.07 18.25
C PRO A 148 29.21 5.04 17.64
N SER A 149 30.49 4.69 17.74
CA SER A 149 31.54 5.30 16.93
C SER A 149 31.35 4.95 15.44
N LYS A 150 31.92 5.75 14.53
CA LYS A 150 31.82 5.52 13.08
C LYS A 150 32.26 4.09 12.68
N GLU A 151 33.27 3.56 13.36
CA GLU A 151 33.84 2.22 13.13
C GLU A 151 32.86 1.08 13.49
N ASN A 152 32.01 1.28 14.51
CA ASN A 152 31.11 0.25 15.03
C ASN A 152 29.63 0.51 14.69
N ALA A 153 29.32 1.58 13.95
CA ALA A 153 27.95 1.99 13.65
C ALA A 153 27.13 0.89 12.98
N LEU A 154 27.66 0.24 11.93
CA LEU A 154 26.94 -0.81 11.21
C LEU A 154 26.59 -1.99 12.14
N ARG A 155 27.55 -2.45 12.94
CA ARG A 155 27.36 -3.56 13.89
C ARG A 155 26.33 -3.19 14.96
N PHE A 156 26.35 -1.96 15.45
CA PHE A 156 25.38 -1.47 16.43
C PHE A 156 23.96 -1.47 15.84
N TRP A 157 23.75 -0.85 14.69
CA TRP A 157 22.43 -0.74 14.06
C TRP A 157 21.86 -2.09 13.63
N THR A 158 22.70 -3.00 13.13
CA THR A 158 22.28 -4.36 12.79
C THR A 158 21.91 -5.17 14.02
N SER A 159 22.69 -5.09 15.09
CA SER A 159 22.41 -5.75 16.38
C SER A 159 21.10 -5.25 16.99
N LEU A 160 20.87 -3.94 16.96
CA LEU A 160 19.65 -3.29 17.45
C LEU A 160 18.41 -3.68 16.62
N SER A 161 18.56 -3.77 15.29
CA SER A 161 17.45 -4.06 14.37
C SER A 161 17.03 -5.53 14.37
N LYS A 162 17.97 -6.46 14.56
CA LYS A 162 17.74 -7.91 14.51
C LYS A 162 16.58 -8.41 15.41
N PRO A 163 16.48 -8.04 16.70
CA PRO A 163 15.36 -8.45 17.53
C PRO A 163 14.02 -7.83 17.10
N ILE A 164 14.04 -6.63 16.51
CA ILE A 164 12.83 -5.94 16.03
C ILE A 164 12.27 -6.69 14.83
N PHE A 165 13.09 -6.94 13.82
CA PHE A 165 12.69 -7.72 12.64
C PHE A 165 12.21 -9.13 13.01
N ARG A 166 12.85 -9.77 14.01
CA ARG A 166 12.39 -11.07 14.51
C ARG A 166 11.00 -11.00 15.13
N LYS A 167 10.70 -9.96 15.92
CA LYS A 167 9.39 -9.76 16.57
C LYS A 167 8.30 -9.40 15.56
N THR A 168 8.62 -8.59 14.56
CA THR A 168 7.64 -8.08 13.59
C THR A 168 7.55 -8.91 12.31
N ARG A 169 8.22 -10.06 12.21
CA ARG A 169 8.21 -10.91 11.01
C ARG A 169 6.80 -11.30 10.54
N LEU A 170 5.90 -11.60 11.48
CA LEU A 170 4.52 -11.98 11.15
C LEU A 170 3.77 -10.79 10.57
N ALA A 171 3.97 -9.60 11.14
CA ALA A 171 3.39 -8.38 10.61
C ALA A 171 3.93 -8.08 9.20
N ALA A 172 5.20 -8.38 8.92
CA ALA A 172 5.76 -8.31 7.56
C ALA A 172 5.01 -9.21 6.58
N PHE A 173 4.83 -10.49 6.93
CA PHE A 173 4.07 -11.43 6.09
C PHE A 173 2.64 -10.96 5.85
N ILE A 174 1.95 -10.51 6.89
CA ILE A 174 0.58 -9.97 6.79
C ILE A 174 0.56 -8.75 5.88
N GLN A 175 1.52 -7.84 5.99
CA GLN A 175 1.59 -6.63 5.17
C GLN A 175 1.78 -6.95 3.68
N VAL A 176 2.65 -7.90 3.36
CA VAL A 176 2.87 -8.36 1.98
C VAL A 176 1.64 -9.07 1.44
N ALA A 177 1.07 -9.99 2.21
CA ALA A 177 -0.12 -10.74 1.82
C ALA A 177 -1.33 -9.83 1.61
N LEU A 178 -1.56 -8.87 2.52
CA LEU A 178 -2.63 -7.89 2.42
C LEU A 178 -2.44 -6.97 1.21
N GLY A 179 -1.23 -6.48 0.99
CA GLY A 179 -0.92 -5.66 -0.19
C GLY A 179 -1.16 -6.43 -1.50
N ALA A 180 -0.70 -7.67 -1.58
CA ALA A 180 -0.89 -8.54 -2.73
C ALA A 180 -2.38 -8.87 -2.98
N TYR A 181 -3.11 -9.21 -1.92
CA TYR A 181 -4.54 -9.47 -1.95
C TYR A 181 -5.34 -8.26 -2.44
N LEU A 182 -5.07 -7.08 -1.88
CA LEU A 182 -5.71 -5.84 -2.30
C LEU A 182 -5.38 -5.50 -3.75
N GLY A 183 -4.13 -5.70 -4.18
CA GLY A 183 -3.73 -5.49 -5.57
C GLY A 183 -4.51 -6.36 -6.56
N SER A 184 -4.62 -7.67 -6.27
CA SER A 184 -5.45 -8.60 -7.08
C SER A 184 -6.93 -8.20 -7.06
N LYS A 185 -7.50 -7.88 -5.89
CA LYS A 185 -8.91 -7.49 -5.78
C LYS A 185 -9.23 -6.17 -6.47
N HIS A 186 -8.36 -5.18 -6.40
CA HIS A 186 -8.53 -3.92 -7.13
C HIS A 186 -8.41 -4.12 -8.64
N HIS A 187 -7.58 -5.04 -9.11
CA HIS A 187 -7.55 -5.43 -10.52
C HIS A 187 -8.85 -6.13 -10.95
N GLU A 188 -9.39 -7.04 -10.14
CA GLU A 188 -10.68 -7.68 -10.41
C GLU A 188 -11.83 -6.65 -10.51
N ILE A 189 -11.87 -5.69 -9.59
CA ILE A 189 -12.86 -4.60 -9.60
C ILE A 189 -12.67 -3.70 -10.83
N TYR A 190 -11.43 -3.42 -11.20
CA TYR A 190 -11.12 -2.67 -12.41
C TYR A 190 -11.62 -3.35 -13.68
N LEU A 191 -11.44 -4.68 -13.80
CA LEU A 191 -12.00 -5.48 -14.89
C LEU A 191 -13.53 -5.40 -14.93
N LYS A 192 -14.20 -5.46 -13.77
CA LYS A 192 -15.65 -5.29 -13.69
C LYS A 192 -16.08 -3.91 -14.24
N MET A 193 -15.38 -2.84 -13.87
CA MET A 193 -15.66 -1.50 -14.38
C MET A 193 -15.46 -1.39 -15.91
N LEU A 194 -14.44 -2.03 -16.47
CA LEU A 194 -14.22 -2.06 -17.92
C LEU A 194 -15.35 -2.78 -18.68
N ARG A 195 -15.98 -3.78 -18.06
CA ARG A 195 -17.10 -4.53 -18.66
C ARG A 195 -18.40 -3.74 -18.68
N ILE A 196 -18.59 -2.80 -17.75
CA ILE A 196 -19.77 -1.93 -17.72
C ILE A 196 -19.81 -1.06 -18.99
N PRO A 197 -20.91 -1.08 -19.76
CA PRO A 197 -21.11 -0.23 -20.93
C PRO A 197 -20.94 1.25 -20.61
N GLU A 198 -20.50 2.04 -21.59
CA GLU A 198 -20.37 3.49 -21.41
C GLU A 198 -21.75 4.10 -21.12
N PRO A 199 -21.87 4.96 -20.09
CA PRO A 199 -23.13 5.62 -19.77
C PRO A 199 -23.57 6.48 -20.96
N GLY A 200 -24.69 6.10 -21.60
CA GLY A 200 -25.25 6.76 -22.79
C GLY A 200 -25.18 5.95 -24.09
N ARG A 201 -24.49 4.80 -24.11
CA ARG A 201 -24.53 3.82 -25.20
C ARG A 201 -25.31 2.60 -24.72
N ASP A 202 -26.63 2.76 -24.58
CA ASP A 202 -27.53 1.62 -24.36
C ASP A 202 -27.55 0.76 -25.62
N PRO A 203 -27.42 -0.59 -25.51
CA PRO A 203 -27.54 -1.48 -26.66
C PRO A 203 -28.94 -1.47 -27.29
N GLU A 204 -29.94 -0.91 -26.60
CA GLU A 204 -31.34 -0.82 -27.02
C GLU A 204 -31.60 0.27 -28.08
N LYS A 205 -30.59 1.09 -28.42
CA LYS A 205 -30.69 2.11 -29.49
C LYS A 205 -30.08 1.67 -30.83
N LEU A 206 -29.81 0.38 -31.01
CA LEU A 206 -29.29 -0.19 -32.26
C LEU A 206 -30.36 -0.98 -33.05
N GLU A 207 -31.62 -0.97 -32.60
CA GLU A 207 -32.76 -1.60 -33.31
C GLU A 207 -33.78 -0.59 -33.87
N GLU A 208 -33.41 0.69 -34.02
CA GLU A 208 -34.20 1.67 -34.79
C GLU A 208 -33.44 2.16 -36.03
#